data_AF-A0A0L8L5G8-F1
#
_entry.id   AF-A0A0L8L5G8-F1
#
_cell.length_a   1.000
_cell.length_b   1.000
_cell.length_c   1.000
_cell.angle_alpha   90.00
_cell.angle_beta   90.00
_cell.angle_gamma   90.00
#
_symmetry.space_group_name_H-M   'P 1'
#
loop_
_entity.id
_entity.type
_entity.pdbx_description
1 polymer ?
#
loop_
_entity_poly.entity_id
_entity_poly.type
_entity_poly.pdbx_seq_one_letter_code
_entity_poly.pdbx_strand_id
1 'polypeptide(L)'
;MTTTTPLLPPPSPALTVHQTAAHIRTIAEAALADLDHDDFWSCYDRATAWRDGFENGMGGVCSQLAGLFTPELAIAFADWLDTVASHNARYGTPLPDFALTAVRVLRPVT
;
A
#
# COMPACT_ATOMS: atom_id res chain seq x y z
N MET A 1 26.22 34.88 -13.28
CA MET A 1 26.45 33.83 -12.27
C MET A 1 25.39 32.76 -12.47
N THR A 2 25.74 31.64 -13.08
CA THR A 2 24.84 30.48 -13.25
C THR A 2 24.86 29.67 -11.97
N THR A 3 23.77 29.71 -11.21
CA THR A 3 23.54 28.82 -10.08
C THR A 3 23.24 27.42 -10.60
N THR A 4 24.25 26.56 -10.62
CA THR A 4 24.08 25.12 -10.86
C THR A 4 23.41 24.53 -9.62
N THR A 5 22.09 24.30 -9.69
CA THR A 5 21.39 23.51 -8.67
C THR A 5 22.00 22.11 -8.64
N PRO A 6 22.55 21.64 -7.51
CA PRO A 6 23.09 20.30 -7.43
C PRO A 6 21.96 19.29 -7.62
N LEU A 7 22.06 18.46 -8.67
CA LEU A 7 21.13 17.37 -8.92
C LEU A 7 21.40 16.27 -7.89
N LEU A 8 20.44 16.02 -6.99
CA LEU A 8 20.54 14.89 -6.06
C LEU A 8 20.50 13.57 -6.85
N PRO A 9 21.26 12.55 -6.42
CA PRO A 9 21.16 11.22 -7.03
C PRO A 9 19.73 10.68 -6.85
N PRO A 10 19.28 9.79 -7.75
CA PRO A 10 17.97 9.16 -7.60
C PRO A 10 17.89 8.40 -6.26
N PRO A 11 16.69 8.31 -5.66
CA PRO A 11 16.50 7.57 -4.43
C PRO A 11 16.91 6.12 -4.59
N SER A 12 17.46 5.53 -3.53
CA SER A 12 17.82 4.11 -3.56
C SER A 12 16.57 3.23 -3.75
N PRO A 13 16.72 2.03 -4.32
CA PRO A 13 15.61 1.08 -4.41
C PRO A 13 14.95 0.80 -3.05
N ALA A 14 15.75 0.61 -2.00
CA ALA A 14 15.22 0.42 -0.64
C ALA A 14 14.40 1.62 -0.15
N LEU A 15 14.87 2.85 -0.39
CA LEU A 15 14.11 4.04 -0.01
C LEU A 15 12.78 4.10 -0.75
N THR A 16 12.75 3.72 -2.03
CA THR A 16 11.51 3.71 -2.80
C THR A 16 10.52 2.66 -2.27
N VAL A 17 11.01 1.47 -1.89
CA VAL A 17 10.17 0.44 -1.26
C VAL A 17 9.62 0.91 0.10
N HIS A 18 10.44 1.55 0.94
CA HIS A 18 9.99 2.15 2.20
C HIS A 18 8.88 3.19 1.98
N GLN A 19 9.05 4.07 1.00
CA GLN A 19 8.05 5.10 0.68
C GLN A 19 6.74 4.47 0.19
N THR A 20 6.81 3.44 -0.63
CA THR A 20 5.62 2.69 -1.06
C THR A 20 4.94 1.98 0.11
N ALA A 21 5.70 1.35 1.01
CA ALA A 21 5.17 0.73 2.22
C ALA A 21 4.43 1.74 3.10
N ALA A 22 5.03 2.90 3.35
CA ALA A 22 4.42 3.98 4.12
C ALA A 22 3.11 4.48 3.46
N HIS A 23 3.11 4.64 2.14
CA HIS A 23 1.91 5.07 1.41
C HIS A 23 0.77 4.06 1.53
N ILE A 24 1.06 2.76 1.34
CA ILE A 24 0.07 1.68 1.49
C ILE A 24 -0.48 1.68 2.91
N ARG A 25 0.39 1.77 3.92
CA ARG A 25 -0.03 1.78 5.33
C ARG A 25 -0.97 2.94 5.62
N THR A 26 -0.64 4.15 5.19
CA THR A 26 -1.50 5.34 5.38
C THR A 26 -2.90 5.15 4.78
N ILE A 27 -2.99 4.64 3.54
CA ILE A 27 -4.29 4.40 2.89
C ILE A 27 -5.05 3.29 3.61
N ALA A 28 -4.38 2.21 3.98
CA ALA A 28 -5.00 1.08 4.65
C ALA A 28 -5.52 1.44 6.05
N GLU A 29 -4.76 2.22 6.83
CA GLU A 29 -5.21 2.75 8.12
C GLU A 29 -6.41 3.69 7.97
N ALA A 30 -6.41 4.55 6.94
CA ALA A 30 -7.56 5.40 6.63
C ALA A 30 -8.80 4.57 6.24
N ALA A 31 -8.62 3.53 5.42
CA ALA A 31 -9.71 2.63 5.02
C ALA A 31 -10.24 1.81 6.20
N LEU A 32 -9.38 1.42 7.15
CA LEU A 32 -9.79 0.74 8.37
C LEU A 32 -10.62 1.66 9.27
N ALA A 33 -10.18 2.91 9.43
CA ALA A 33 -10.92 3.91 10.19
C ALA A 33 -12.28 4.23 9.53
N ASP A 34 -12.32 4.31 8.19
CA ASP A 34 -13.56 4.47 7.42
C ASP A 34 -14.52 3.30 7.66
N LEU A 35 -14.01 2.06 7.59
CA LEU A 35 -14.77 0.84 7.86
C LEU A 35 -15.37 0.78 9.27
N ASP A 36 -14.69 1.38 10.25
CA ASP A 36 -15.11 1.39 11.66
C ASP A 36 -16.06 2.54 12.02
N HIS A 37 -16.15 3.58 11.18
CA HIS A 37 -16.81 4.84 11.55
C HIS A 37 -17.82 5.38 10.53
N ASP A 38 -17.76 5.00 9.27
CA ASP A 38 -18.69 5.49 8.25
C ASP A 38 -20.00 4.69 8.25
N ASP A 39 -21.13 5.41 8.18
CA ASP A 39 -22.48 4.85 8.22
C ASP A 39 -22.74 3.88 7.05
N PHE A 40 -22.04 4.03 5.92
CA PHE A 40 -22.14 3.10 4.79
C PHE A 40 -21.86 1.66 5.19
N TRP A 41 -20.89 1.44 6.08
CA TRP A 41 -20.46 0.09 6.48
C TRP A 41 -21.34 -0.50 7.59
N SER A 42 -22.10 0.33 8.30
CA SER A 42 -22.90 -0.05 9.48
C SER A 42 -23.98 -1.10 9.21
N CYS A 43 -24.40 -1.25 7.94
CA CYS A 43 -25.41 -2.23 7.54
C CYS A 43 -24.84 -3.63 7.27
N TYR A 44 -23.51 -3.80 7.28
CA TYR A 44 -22.83 -5.07 7.08
C TYR A 44 -22.25 -5.62 8.40
N ASP A 45 -22.05 -6.94 8.48
CA ASP A 45 -21.27 -7.53 9.57
C ASP A 45 -19.81 -7.10 9.45
N ARG A 46 -19.21 -6.58 10.52
CA ARG A 46 -17.82 -6.09 10.51
C ARG A 46 -16.81 -7.10 9.98
N ALA A 47 -17.05 -8.40 10.19
CA ALA A 47 -16.15 -9.47 9.72
C ALA A 47 -16.13 -9.59 8.19
N THR A 48 -17.19 -9.17 7.51
CA THR A 48 -17.33 -9.26 6.05
C THR A 48 -17.58 -7.91 5.38
N ALA A 49 -17.70 -6.83 6.17
CA ALA A 49 -18.14 -5.52 5.73
C ALA A 49 -17.33 -4.99 4.54
N TRP A 50 -16.00 -5.15 4.55
CA TRP A 50 -15.16 -4.76 3.41
C TRP A 50 -15.59 -5.44 2.12
N ARG A 51 -15.57 -6.78 2.10
CA ARG A 51 -15.95 -7.57 0.93
C ARG A 51 -17.38 -7.26 0.49
N ASP A 52 -18.32 -7.29 1.43
CA ASP A 52 -19.74 -7.14 1.14
C ASP A 52 -20.06 -5.73 0.65
N GLY A 53 -19.42 -4.68 1.19
CA GLY A 53 -19.60 -3.31 0.73
C GLY A 53 -19.04 -3.08 -0.68
N PHE A 54 -17.89 -3.67 -1.02
CA PHE A 54 -17.41 -3.65 -2.40
C PHE A 54 -18.35 -4.44 -3.34
N GLU A 55 -18.75 -5.65 -2.97
CA GLU A 55 -19.59 -6.50 -3.82
C GLU A 55 -20.94 -5.84 -4.10
N ASN A 56 -21.57 -5.25 -3.08
CA ASN A 56 -22.85 -4.55 -3.23
C ASN A 56 -22.70 -3.16 -3.86
N GLY A 57 -21.59 -2.46 -3.65
CA GLY A 57 -21.37 -1.11 -4.19
C GLY A 57 -20.94 -1.09 -5.66
N MET A 58 -19.97 -1.93 -6.04
CA MET A 58 -19.40 -1.95 -7.39
C MET A 58 -19.86 -3.15 -8.23
N GLY A 59 -20.04 -4.32 -7.60
CA GLY A 59 -20.40 -5.56 -8.28
C GLY A 59 -19.32 -6.11 -9.24
N GLY A 60 -19.54 -7.35 -9.68
CA GLY A 60 -18.68 -8.02 -10.66
C GLY A 60 -17.30 -8.45 -10.16
N VAL A 61 -16.51 -9.04 -11.05
CA VAL A 61 -15.22 -9.69 -10.70
C VAL A 61 -14.15 -8.73 -10.20
N CYS A 62 -14.13 -7.48 -10.69
CA CYS A 62 -13.21 -6.47 -10.18
C CYS A 62 -13.49 -6.15 -8.72
N SER A 63 -14.77 -6.17 -8.33
CA SER A 63 -15.18 -5.91 -6.95
C SER A 63 -14.79 -7.05 -6.03
N GLN A 64 -15.03 -8.28 -6.48
CA GLN A 64 -14.58 -9.46 -5.75
C GLN A 64 -13.07 -9.44 -5.54
N LEU A 65 -12.28 -9.08 -6.56
CA LEU A 65 -10.83 -8.95 -6.43
C LEU A 65 -10.43 -7.86 -5.42
N ALA A 66 -11.05 -6.68 -5.46
CA ALA A 66 -10.79 -5.61 -4.49
C ALA A 66 -11.16 -6.03 -3.05
N GLY A 67 -12.27 -6.76 -2.90
CA GLY A 67 -12.72 -7.31 -1.61
C GLY A 67 -11.77 -8.34 -1.00
N LEU A 68 -10.89 -8.97 -1.79
CA LEU A 68 -9.87 -9.91 -1.28
C LEU A 68 -8.69 -9.20 -0.61
N PHE A 69 -8.42 -7.95 -0.98
CA PHE A 69 -7.28 -7.18 -0.45
C PHE A 69 -7.77 -6.20 0.62
N THR A 70 -8.03 -6.73 1.81
CA THR A 70 -8.57 -5.95 2.94
C THR A 70 -7.57 -4.94 3.49
N PRO A 71 -8.01 -3.92 4.24
CA PRO A 71 -7.12 -2.97 4.90
C PRO A 71 -6.08 -3.66 5.80
N GLU A 72 -6.48 -4.67 6.56
CA GLU A 72 -5.58 -5.43 7.42
C GLU A 72 -4.52 -6.20 6.60
N LEU A 73 -4.91 -6.80 5.47
CA LEU A 73 -3.96 -7.46 4.57
C LEU A 73 -3.00 -6.44 3.93
N ALA A 74 -3.48 -5.25 3.58
CA ALA A 74 -2.66 -4.17 3.05
C ALA A 74 -1.64 -3.66 4.08
N ILE A 75 -2.01 -3.57 5.36
CA ILE A 75 -1.08 -3.24 6.46
C ILE A 75 0.00 -4.32 6.59
N ALA A 76 -0.38 -5.59 6.66
CA ALA A 76 0.59 -6.70 6.73
C ALA A 76 1.54 -6.71 5.52
N PHE A 77 1.02 -6.38 4.34
CA PHE A 77 1.82 -6.24 3.13
C PHE A 77 2.81 -5.06 3.21
N ALA A 78 2.38 -3.92 3.73
CA ALA A 78 3.25 -2.77 3.99
C ALA A 78 4.36 -3.11 5.00
N ASP A 79 4.05 -3.82 6.08
CA ASP A 79 5.04 -4.28 7.07
C ASP A 79 6.09 -5.20 6.43
N TRP A 80 5.66 -6.10 5.56
CA TRP A 80 6.57 -6.95 4.81
C TRP A 80 7.48 -6.14 3.88
N LEU A 81 6.94 -5.19 3.12
CA LEU A 81 7.73 -4.29 2.25
C LEU A 81 8.78 -3.50 3.05
N ASP A 82 8.38 -2.94 4.19
CA ASP A 82 9.26 -2.18 5.07
C ASP A 82 10.40 -3.05 5.66
N THR A 83 10.07 -4.31 6.00
CA THR A 83 11.05 -5.29 6.49
C THR A 83 12.10 -5.62 5.44
N VAL A 84 11.68 -5.94 4.20
CA VAL A 84 12.64 -6.29 3.14
C VAL A 84 13.47 -5.09 2.70
N ALA A 85 12.90 -3.89 2.72
CA ALA A 85 13.63 -2.65 2.47
C ALA A 85 14.67 -2.37 3.56
N SER A 86 14.30 -2.56 4.84
CA SER A 86 15.21 -2.45 5.97
C SER A 86 16.37 -3.44 5.88
N HIS A 87 16.11 -4.70 5.50
CA HIS A 87 17.14 -5.71 5.31
C HIS A 87 18.08 -5.37 4.16
N ASN A 88 17.55 -4.88 3.03
CA ASN A 88 18.38 -4.41 1.92
C ASN A 88 19.30 -3.25 2.36
N ALA A 89 18.74 -2.25 3.05
CA ALA A 89 19.49 -1.07 3.49
C ALA A 89 20.58 -1.40 4.52
N ARG A 90 20.30 -2.32 5.47
CA ARG A 90 21.22 -2.67 6.56
C ARG A 90 22.25 -3.72 6.16
N TYR A 91 21.87 -4.70 5.35
CA TYR A 91 22.67 -5.91 5.11
C TYR A 91 22.98 -6.16 3.63
N GLY A 92 22.52 -5.30 2.71
CA GLY A 92 22.73 -5.48 1.28
C GLY A 92 21.99 -6.68 0.68
N THR A 93 21.04 -7.27 1.41
CA THR A 93 20.22 -8.39 0.91
C THR A 93 19.42 -7.94 -0.32
N PRO A 94 19.44 -8.66 -1.45
CA PRO A 94 18.67 -8.29 -2.63
C PRO A 94 17.18 -8.09 -2.32
N LEU A 95 16.57 -7.05 -2.91
CA LEU A 95 15.13 -6.84 -2.81
C LEU A 95 14.39 -7.93 -3.60
N PRO A 96 13.33 -8.53 -3.04
CA PRO A 96 12.52 -9.50 -3.78
C PRO A 96 11.85 -8.85 -5.01
N ASP A 97 11.75 -9.59 -6.12
CA ASP A 97 11.10 -9.11 -7.34
C ASP A 97 9.66 -8.64 -7.11
N PHE A 98 8.96 -9.29 -6.17
CA PHE A 98 7.60 -8.91 -5.81
C PHE A 98 7.55 -7.52 -5.15
N ALA A 99 8.53 -7.15 -4.32
CA ALA A 99 8.63 -5.81 -3.74
C ALA A 99 8.88 -4.75 -4.82
N LEU A 100 9.75 -5.04 -5.78
CA LEU A 100 10.02 -4.16 -6.93
C LEU A 100 8.79 -3.99 -7.83
N THR A 101 8.02 -5.06 -8.00
CA THR A 101 6.76 -5.03 -8.75
C THR A 101 5.71 -4.18 -8.04
N ALA A 102 5.58 -4.32 -6.72
CA ALA A 102 4.68 -3.51 -5.91
C ALA A 102 4.99 -2.01 -6.05
N VAL A 103 6.27 -1.61 -5.96
CA VAL A 103 6.69 -0.22 -6.17
C VAL A 103 6.31 0.31 -7.55
N ARG A 104 6.44 -0.50 -8.60
CA ARG A 104 6.09 -0.08 -9.96
C ARG A 104 4.60 0.14 -10.15
N VAL A 105 3.76 -0.69 -9.53
CA VAL A 105 2.30 -0.67 -9.73
C VAL A 105 1.60 0.30 -8.78
N LEU A 106 2.10 0.42 -7.54
CA LEU A 106 1.47 1.16 -6.45
C LEU A 106 2.11 2.54 -6.21
N ARG A 107 2.99 2.98 -7.11
CA ARG A 107 3.54 4.33 -7.03
C ARG A 107 2.41 5.34 -7.27
N PRO A 108 2.32 6.41 -6.46
CA PRO A 108 1.38 7.50 -6.75
C PRO A 108 1.63 8.03 -8.16
N VAL A 109 0.55 8.23 -8.93
CA VAL A 109 0.65 9.00 -10.17
C VAL A 109 0.89 10.44 -9.77
N THR A 110 2.12 10.92 -9.96
CA THR A 110 2.51 12.34 -9.78
C THR A 110 2.05 13.19 -10.94
#